data_AF-A0A5M9J5B3-F1
#
_entry.id   AF-A0A5M9J5B3-F1
#
_cell.length_a   1.000
_cell.length_b   1.000
_cell.length_c   1.000
_cell.angle_alpha   90.00
_cell.angle_beta   90.00
_cell.angle_gamma   90.00
#
_symmetry.space_group_name_H-M   'P 1'
#
loop_
_entity.id
_entity.type
_entity.pdbx_description
1 polymer ?
#
loop_
_entity_poly.entity_id
_entity_poly.type
_entity_poly.pdbx_seq_one_letter_code
_entity_poly.pdbx_strand_id
1 'polypeptide(L)'
;MSASPVPATCKVILAQGIAKKLLGEVSTDLQKLSFKPKLVGLLANEDPAAQQYADWSMATCIENGFDFELRKFTKEDIEDEILKANNDDSIHGIIVYYPIFPAPSLQDGYIQQIVALNKDVEGLAHTYRFNMYQNIRFLDAPHNTQKSILPCTPLAVVKVLEHLQIYNSVLPYGNRLYGKTITVFNRSEVVGRPLAALLANDGATVYSCDLDGVKLFTRGKGIKKVHHEVHDMEGMKNDDCLPKSDVVISGVPGERFKVNTDLIRDGAVCINFSSQKNFDGPAVKEKASIYVPSIGKVTIAVLLRNLLRLVDNQGKAPPHPLHPDIRPPIRQPHRHIPPPAPRDDPLVDALERGEQDGSGKDREVVERVLLRGFPAVEEVDGARGEACWGVGREVLARGDVGGVMEEAAGEARGLRDVGEEELGY
;
A
#
# COMPACT_ATOMS: atom_id res chain seq x y z
N MET A 1 19.49 8.09 -55.54
CA MET A 1 18.21 8.32 -54.84
C MET A 1 18.54 8.70 -53.41
N SER A 2 18.47 10.00 -53.08
CA SER A 2 18.67 10.45 -51.71
C SER A 2 17.47 9.96 -50.89
N ALA A 3 17.71 9.08 -49.91
CA ALA A 3 16.68 8.70 -48.96
C ALA A 3 16.19 9.98 -48.28
N SER A 4 14.90 10.32 -48.49
CA SER A 4 14.25 11.35 -47.70
C SER A 4 14.38 10.97 -46.23
N PRO A 5 14.74 11.93 -45.34
CA PRO A 5 14.82 11.63 -43.92
C PRO A 5 13.46 11.14 -43.45
N VAL A 6 13.41 9.93 -42.88
CA VAL A 6 12.21 9.36 -42.27
C VAL A 6 11.72 10.39 -41.24
N PRO A 7 10.48 10.90 -41.34
CA PRO A 7 9.99 11.90 -40.41
C PRO A 7 10.06 11.35 -38.98
N ALA A 8 10.51 12.17 -38.03
CA ALA A 8 10.59 11.78 -36.63
C ALA A 8 9.21 11.32 -36.14
N THR A 9 9.06 10.00 -35.98
CA THR A 9 7.79 9.29 -35.75
C THR A 9 7.27 9.46 -34.33
N CYS A 10 8.13 9.82 -33.38
CA CYS A 10 7.78 9.95 -31.97
C CYS A 10 7.38 11.37 -31.56
N LYS A 11 6.17 11.51 -31.02
CA LYS A 11 5.71 12.74 -30.37
C LYS A 11 6.14 12.79 -28.91
N VAL A 12 7.02 13.72 -28.57
CA VAL A 12 7.40 13.97 -27.17
C VAL A 12 6.36 14.87 -26.50
N ILE A 13 5.74 14.40 -25.42
CA ILE A 13 4.75 15.15 -24.66
C ILE A 13 5.29 15.42 -23.26
N LEU A 14 5.37 16.71 -22.89
CA LEU A 14 5.87 17.14 -21.61
C LEU A 14 4.75 17.20 -20.56
N ALA A 15 5.08 16.83 -19.32
CA ALA A 15 4.18 16.86 -18.17
C ALA A 15 3.43 18.19 -18.00
N GLN A 16 4.07 19.32 -18.34
CA GLN A 16 3.49 20.66 -18.22
C GLN A 16 2.22 20.85 -19.06
N GLY A 17 2.19 20.33 -20.28
CA GLY A 17 1.01 20.45 -21.15
C GLY A 17 -0.18 19.66 -20.61
N ILE A 18 0.09 18.49 -20.03
CA ILE A 18 -0.92 17.63 -19.41
C ILE A 18 -1.43 18.27 -18.10
N ALA A 19 -0.51 18.70 -17.24
CA ALA A 19 -0.81 19.31 -15.95
C ALA A 19 -1.65 20.58 -16.09
N LYS A 20 -1.44 21.40 -17.13
CA LYS A 20 -2.21 22.64 -17.37
C LYS A 20 -3.72 22.42 -17.37
N LYS A 21 -4.20 21.33 -17.98
CA LYS A 21 -5.63 21.00 -18.00
C LYS A 21 -6.14 20.67 -16.58
N LEU A 22 -5.41 19.84 -15.86
CA LEU A 22 -5.76 19.42 -14.49
C LEU A 22 -5.75 20.63 -13.53
N LEU A 23 -4.75 21.51 -13.65
CA LEU A 23 -4.67 22.73 -12.86
C LEU A 23 -5.82 23.70 -13.13
N GLY A 24 -6.35 23.74 -14.35
CA GLY A 24 -7.57 24.48 -14.66
C GLY A 24 -8.82 23.95 -13.92
N GLU A 25 -8.96 22.61 -13.84
CA GLU A 25 -10.02 21.97 -13.04
C GLU A 25 -9.83 22.27 -11.55
N VAL A 26 -8.60 22.15 -11.03
CA VAL A 26 -8.24 22.50 -9.65
C VAL A 26 -8.56 23.97 -9.34
N SER A 27 -8.22 24.89 -10.23
CA SER A 27 -8.53 26.31 -10.05
C SER A 27 -10.04 26.58 -9.97
N THR A 28 -10.83 25.88 -10.80
CA THR A 28 -12.29 25.99 -10.79
C THR A 28 -12.89 25.48 -9.47
N ASP A 29 -12.35 24.38 -8.93
CA ASP A 29 -12.80 23.84 -7.65
C ASP A 29 -12.34 24.68 -6.46
N LEU A 30 -11.12 25.22 -6.51
CA LEU A 30 -10.58 26.12 -5.49
C LEU A 30 -11.42 27.41 -5.35
N GLN A 31 -11.91 27.96 -6.46
CA GLN A 31 -12.78 29.15 -6.45
C GLN A 31 -14.11 28.95 -5.70
N LYS A 32 -14.53 27.70 -5.44
CA LYS A 32 -15.73 27.40 -4.65
C LYS A 32 -15.49 27.49 -3.15
N LEU A 33 -14.24 27.55 -2.71
CA LEU A 33 -13.87 27.64 -1.31
C LEU A 33 -13.73 29.11 -0.90
N SER A 34 -14.16 29.43 0.32
CA SER A 34 -14.00 30.77 0.91
C SER A 34 -12.63 31.02 1.53
N PHE A 35 -11.76 30.01 1.53
CA PHE A 35 -10.43 30.03 2.12
C PHE A 35 -9.43 29.34 1.19
N LYS A 36 -8.14 29.55 1.44
CA LYS A 36 -7.05 28.87 0.73
C LYS A 36 -6.64 27.62 1.52
N PRO A 37 -6.76 26.40 0.96
CA PRO A 37 -6.25 25.22 1.62
C PRO A 37 -4.73 25.30 1.76
N LYS A 38 -4.25 24.95 2.95
CA LYS A 38 -2.83 24.91 3.31
C LYS A 38 -2.29 23.49 3.23
N LEU A 39 -1.24 23.31 2.42
CA LEU A 39 -0.46 22.08 2.32
C LEU A 39 0.87 22.25 3.06
N VAL A 40 1.23 21.28 3.91
CA VAL A 40 2.55 21.24 4.54
C VAL A 40 3.40 20.15 3.90
N GLY A 41 4.59 20.55 3.45
CA GLY A 41 5.62 19.64 2.98
C GLY A 41 6.62 19.31 4.07
N LEU A 42 6.89 18.02 4.25
CA LEU A 42 7.77 17.48 5.29
C LEU A 42 8.98 16.83 4.62
N LEU A 43 10.15 17.50 4.70
CA LEU A 43 11.40 17.04 4.09
C LEU A 43 12.41 16.67 5.17
N ALA A 44 12.77 15.39 5.22
CA ALA A 44 13.66 14.82 6.24
C ALA A 44 14.88 14.10 5.67
N ASN A 45 15.27 14.42 4.43
CA ASN A 45 16.43 13.88 3.75
C ASN A 45 17.22 14.99 3.04
N GLU A 46 18.46 14.67 2.67
CA GLU A 46 19.39 15.58 1.98
C GLU A 46 19.47 15.29 0.46
N ASP A 47 18.54 14.50 -0.10
CA ASP A 47 18.56 14.15 -1.52
C ASP A 47 18.27 15.41 -2.37
N PRO A 48 19.20 15.85 -3.25
CA PRO A 48 18.97 17.00 -4.12
C PRO A 48 17.72 16.87 -5.01
N ALA A 49 17.35 15.64 -5.41
CA ALA A 49 16.16 15.40 -6.20
C ALA A 49 14.88 15.60 -5.39
N ALA A 50 14.87 15.17 -4.12
CA ALA A 50 13.76 15.41 -3.21
C ALA A 50 13.62 16.89 -2.87
N GLN A 51 14.73 17.59 -2.62
CA GLN A 51 14.76 19.03 -2.40
C GLN A 51 14.18 19.80 -3.61
N GLN A 52 14.64 19.46 -4.82
CA GLN A 52 14.14 20.09 -6.04
C GLN A 52 12.65 19.83 -6.24
N TYR A 53 12.18 18.61 -5.96
CA TYR A 53 10.76 18.29 -6.06
C TYR A 53 9.92 19.02 -5.01
N ALA A 54 10.45 19.23 -3.81
CA ALA A 54 9.80 20.02 -2.77
C ALA A 54 9.66 21.50 -3.17
N ASP A 55 10.72 22.07 -3.75
CA ASP A 55 10.70 23.46 -4.23
C ASP A 55 9.70 23.65 -5.39
N TRP A 56 9.62 22.68 -6.31
CA TRP A 56 8.61 22.68 -7.37
C TRP A 56 7.19 22.52 -6.84
N SER A 57 7.00 21.68 -5.83
CA SER A 57 5.71 21.50 -5.18
C SER A 57 5.26 22.80 -4.52
N MET A 58 6.15 23.46 -3.78
CA MET A 58 5.90 24.77 -3.17
C MET A 58 5.53 25.83 -4.22
N ALA A 59 6.34 25.99 -5.27
CA ALA A 59 6.09 26.96 -6.33
C ALA A 59 4.74 26.71 -7.01
N THR A 60 4.45 25.45 -7.37
CA THR A 60 3.18 25.09 -8.02
C THR A 60 1.98 25.35 -7.12
N CYS A 61 2.06 25.07 -5.83
CA CYS A 61 0.96 25.34 -4.89
C CYS A 61 0.66 26.83 -4.81
N ILE A 62 1.68 27.66 -4.59
CA ILE A 62 1.55 29.12 -4.47
C ILE A 62 1.01 29.73 -5.77
N GLU A 63 1.57 29.35 -6.92
CA GLU A 63 1.13 29.81 -8.24
C GLU A 63 -0.34 29.47 -8.54
N ASN A 64 -0.87 28.39 -7.97
CA ASN A 64 -2.24 27.93 -8.18
C ASN A 64 -3.18 28.30 -7.02
N GLY A 65 -2.77 29.20 -6.13
CA GLY A 65 -3.65 29.81 -5.12
C GLY A 65 -3.77 29.04 -3.80
N PHE A 66 -2.92 28.05 -3.55
CA PHE A 66 -2.83 27.31 -2.29
C PHE A 66 -1.79 27.93 -1.37
N ASP A 67 -1.99 27.78 -0.06
CA ASP A 67 -0.94 28.09 0.91
C ASP A 67 -0.02 26.88 1.06
N PHE A 68 1.29 27.13 1.16
CA PHE A 68 2.29 26.07 1.28
C PHE A 68 3.33 26.40 2.34
N GLU A 69 3.67 25.43 3.18
CA GLU A 69 4.75 25.53 4.17
C GLU A 69 5.70 24.34 4.00
N LEU A 70 6.98 24.61 3.75
CA LEU A 70 8.01 23.57 3.73
C LEU A 70 8.71 23.52 5.08
N ARG A 71 8.62 22.38 5.78
CA ARG A 71 9.38 22.10 7.00
C ARG A 71 10.53 21.17 6.68
N LYS A 72 11.72 21.55 7.13
CA LYS A 72 12.95 20.77 6.99
C LYS A 72 13.48 20.43 8.37
N PHE A 73 13.84 19.17 8.58
CA PHE A 73 14.28 18.64 9.87
C PHE A 73 15.03 17.33 9.62
N THR A 74 15.55 16.69 10.68
CA THR A 74 16.26 15.42 10.53
C THR A 74 15.27 14.25 10.53
N LYS A 75 15.69 13.09 10.03
CA LYS A 75 14.84 11.88 10.01
C LYS A 75 14.35 11.45 11.40
N GLU A 76 15.02 11.87 12.48
CA GLU A 76 14.64 11.59 13.85
C GLU A 76 13.39 12.38 14.29
N ASP A 77 13.17 13.58 13.73
CA ASP A 77 12.06 14.47 14.11
C ASP A 77 10.78 14.26 13.29
N ILE A 78 10.81 13.40 12.26
CA ILE A 78 9.72 13.25 11.28
C ILE A 78 8.39 12.85 11.91
N GLU A 79 8.41 11.94 12.88
CA GLU A 79 7.20 11.46 13.52
C GLU A 79 6.52 12.59 14.32
N ASP A 80 7.29 13.31 15.11
CA ASP A 80 6.80 14.45 15.90
C ASP A 80 6.26 15.57 15.01
N GLU A 81 6.92 15.86 13.89
CA GLU A 81 6.45 16.89 12.95
C GLU A 81 5.16 16.48 12.22
N ILE A 82 4.99 15.19 11.88
CA ILE A 82 3.72 14.68 11.35
C ILE A 82 2.62 14.79 12.41
N LEU A 83 2.88 14.40 13.66
CA LEU A 83 1.89 14.48 14.73
C LEU A 83 1.47 15.93 15.01
N LYS A 84 2.41 16.88 15.00
CA LYS A 84 2.08 18.32 15.08
C LYS A 84 1.21 18.75 13.90
N ALA A 85 1.57 18.37 12.67
CA ALA A 85 0.82 18.75 11.48
C ALA A 85 -0.60 18.12 11.42
N ASN A 86 -0.74 16.89 11.91
CA ASN A 86 -2.03 16.20 12.03
C ASN A 86 -3.00 16.96 12.93
N ASN A 87 -2.52 17.50 14.05
CA ASN A 87 -3.33 18.20 15.06
C ASN A 87 -3.53 19.70 14.79
N ASP A 88 -2.90 20.27 13.77
CA ASP A 88 -3.04 21.67 13.41
C ASP A 88 -4.21 21.88 12.43
N ASP A 89 -5.31 22.45 12.92
CA ASP A 89 -6.53 22.72 12.12
C ASP A 89 -6.31 23.73 10.98
N SER A 90 -5.21 24.51 11.00
CA SER A 90 -4.86 25.37 9.87
C SER A 90 -4.29 24.59 8.67
N ILE A 91 -3.89 23.32 8.87
CA ILE A 91 -3.30 22.45 7.86
C ILE A 91 -4.36 21.51 7.30
N HIS A 92 -4.50 21.52 5.97
CA HIS A 92 -5.53 20.77 5.25
C HIS A 92 -4.96 19.55 4.52
N GLY A 93 -3.65 19.52 4.29
CA GLY A 93 -2.95 18.39 3.69
C GLY A 93 -1.49 18.32 4.09
N ILE A 94 -0.91 17.11 4.00
CA ILE A 94 0.48 16.80 4.33
C ILE A 94 1.06 15.99 3.18
N ILE A 95 2.22 16.44 2.67
CA ILE A 95 3.07 15.69 1.72
C ILE A 95 4.40 15.37 2.41
N VAL A 96 4.87 14.12 2.30
CA VAL A 96 6.14 13.69 2.88
C VAL A 96 7.10 13.30 1.76
N TYR A 97 8.32 13.83 1.79
CA TYR A 97 9.29 13.58 0.72
C TYR A 97 10.16 12.35 1.05
N TYR A 98 9.87 11.24 0.35
CA TYR A 98 10.58 9.97 0.44
C TYR A 98 11.75 9.88 -0.56
N PRO A 99 12.74 8.99 -0.32
CA PRO A 99 12.91 8.15 0.87
C PRO A 99 13.43 8.95 2.08
N ILE A 100 12.99 8.61 3.29
CA ILE A 100 13.51 9.21 4.53
C ILE A 100 14.59 8.30 5.12
N PHE A 101 14.28 7.01 5.20
CA PHE A 101 15.20 5.99 5.68
C PHE A 101 15.85 5.24 4.51
N PRO A 102 17.13 4.85 4.62
CA PRO A 102 17.81 4.12 3.56
C PRO A 102 17.14 2.75 3.32
N ALA A 103 17.06 2.34 2.06
CA ALA A 103 16.66 0.98 1.72
C ALA A 103 17.63 -0.04 2.36
N PRO A 104 17.15 -1.20 2.87
CA PRO A 104 15.79 -1.75 2.77
C PRO A 104 14.89 -1.45 3.99
N SER A 105 15.07 -0.33 4.70
CA SER A 105 14.25 0.01 5.86
C SER A 105 12.76 0.07 5.52
N LEU A 106 11.92 -0.56 6.37
CA LEU A 106 10.46 -0.51 6.26
C LEU A 106 9.84 0.70 6.97
N GLN A 107 10.68 1.55 7.59
CA GLN A 107 10.22 2.69 8.39
C GLN A 107 9.45 3.72 7.56
N ASP A 108 9.80 3.94 6.29
CA ASP A 108 9.03 4.81 5.40
C ASP A 108 7.56 4.37 5.30
N GLY A 109 7.32 3.05 5.28
CA GLY A 109 5.96 2.48 5.28
C GLY A 109 5.20 2.75 6.59
N TYR A 110 5.90 2.75 7.73
CA TYR A 110 5.35 3.16 9.02
C TYR A 110 4.99 4.65 9.00
N ILE A 111 5.91 5.53 8.57
CA ILE A 111 5.68 6.98 8.47
C ILE A 111 4.45 7.30 7.61
N GLN A 112 4.24 6.59 6.50
CA GLN A 112 3.04 6.74 5.67
C GLN A 112 1.72 6.50 6.43
N GLN A 113 1.72 5.66 7.48
CA GLN A 113 0.53 5.36 8.28
C GLN A 113 0.29 6.34 9.43
N ILE A 114 1.27 7.18 9.77
CA ILE A 114 1.14 8.20 10.83
C ILE A 114 0.40 9.43 10.29
N VAL A 115 0.55 9.75 9.00
CA VAL A 115 -0.15 10.87 8.36
C VAL A 115 -1.66 10.67 8.48
N ALA A 116 -2.37 11.67 9.00
CA ALA A 116 -3.81 11.58 9.21
C ALA A 116 -4.53 11.32 7.88
N LEU A 117 -5.46 10.37 7.87
CA LEU A 117 -6.15 9.93 6.64
C LEU A 117 -6.82 11.09 5.89
N ASN A 118 -7.39 12.04 6.62
CA ASN A 118 -8.06 13.23 6.06
C ASN A 118 -7.08 14.33 5.60
N LYS A 119 -5.77 14.18 5.83
CA LYS A 119 -4.70 15.09 5.38
C LYS A 119 -3.68 14.42 4.45
N ASP A 120 -3.72 13.11 4.27
CA ASP A 120 -2.86 12.37 3.34
C ASP A 120 -3.24 12.64 1.88
N VAL A 121 -2.64 13.69 1.28
CA VAL A 121 -2.94 14.10 -0.10
C VAL A 121 -2.33 13.16 -1.15
N GLU A 122 -1.35 12.35 -0.74
CA GLU A 122 -0.67 11.41 -1.62
C GLU A 122 -1.42 10.08 -1.74
N GLY A 123 -2.29 9.76 -0.78
CA GLY A 123 -3.05 8.52 -0.74
C GLY A 123 -2.19 7.32 -0.36
N LEU A 124 -1.19 7.52 0.51
CA LEU A 124 -0.25 6.49 0.97
C LEU A 124 -0.72 5.75 2.22
N ALA A 125 -1.80 6.17 2.86
CA ALA A 125 -2.44 5.37 3.90
C ALA A 125 -2.91 4.03 3.32
N HIS A 126 -2.75 2.95 4.10
CA HIS A 126 -3.18 1.61 3.71
C HIS A 126 -4.65 1.59 3.28
N THR A 127 -5.51 2.35 3.97
CA THR A 127 -6.93 2.51 3.64
C THR A 127 -7.16 2.91 2.19
N TYR A 128 -6.45 3.91 1.67
CA TYR A 128 -6.62 4.37 0.29
C TYR A 128 -6.14 3.33 -0.72
N ARG A 129 -5.00 2.69 -0.46
CA ARG A 129 -4.50 1.59 -1.31
C ARG A 129 -5.43 0.39 -1.31
N PHE A 130 -5.90 -0.02 -0.14
CA PHE A 130 -6.84 -1.12 0.02
C PHE A 130 -8.13 -0.85 -0.75
N ASN A 131 -8.72 0.33 -0.57
CA ASN A 131 -9.93 0.73 -1.27
C ASN A 131 -9.73 0.72 -2.79
N MET A 132 -8.59 1.22 -3.27
CA MET A 132 -8.24 1.16 -4.69
C MET A 132 -8.18 -0.29 -5.20
N TYR A 133 -7.48 -1.20 -4.48
CA TYR A 133 -7.39 -2.61 -4.89
C TYR A 133 -8.76 -3.29 -4.94
N GLN A 134 -9.62 -2.99 -3.96
CA GLN A 134 -10.97 -3.54 -3.84
C GLN A 134 -12.02 -2.78 -4.67
N ASN A 135 -11.62 -1.77 -5.46
CA ASN A 135 -12.53 -0.89 -6.19
C ASN A 135 -13.61 -0.20 -5.32
N ILE A 136 -13.33 0.01 -4.03
CA ILE A 136 -14.17 0.75 -3.10
C ILE A 136 -14.03 2.25 -3.40
N ARG A 137 -15.16 2.92 -3.65
CA ARG A 137 -15.18 4.32 -4.12
C ARG A 137 -15.38 5.35 -3.02
N PHE A 138 -15.89 4.94 -1.87
CA PHE A 138 -16.27 5.83 -0.77
C PHE A 138 -15.72 5.30 0.55
N LEU A 139 -15.36 6.21 1.46
CA LEU A 139 -14.84 5.91 2.80
C LEU A 139 -15.97 5.63 3.79
N ASP A 140 -17.17 6.10 3.51
CA ASP A 140 -18.30 6.19 4.43
C ASP A 140 -19.52 5.39 3.93
N ALA A 141 -19.29 4.21 3.35
CA ALA A 141 -20.38 3.33 2.96
C ALA A 141 -21.30 3.03 4.18
N PRO A 142 -22.64 3.01 4.02
CA PRO A 142 -23.39 3.13 2.77
C PRO A 142 -23.74 4.58 2.35
N HIS A 143 -23.35 5.60 3.11
CA HIS A 143 -23.74 7.00 2.86
C HIS A 143 -23.14 7.56 1.56
N ASN A 144 -21.95 7.10 1.19
CA ASN A 144 -21.28 7.43 -0.08
C ASN A 144 -21.11 8.95 -0.30
N THR A 145 -20.78 9.70 0.74
CA THR A 145 -20.58 11.16 0.67
C THR A 145 -19.10 11.53 0.56
N GLN A 146 -18.22 10.69 1.13
CA GLN A 146 -16.78 10.90 1.19
C GLN A 146 -16.09 9.97 0.21
N LYS A 147 -15.63 10.51 -0.92
CA LYS A 147 -14.96 9.68 -1.92
C LYS A 147 -13.56 9.31 -1.43
N SER A 148 -13.21 8.03 -1.57
CA SER A 148 -11.84 7.55 -1.36
C SER A 148 -10.96 8.15 -2.46
N ILE A 149 -9.87 8.83 -2.09
CA ILE A 149 -8.86 9.26 -3.06
C ILE A 149 -8.05 8.05 -3.54
N LEU A 150 -7.35 8.25 -4.66
CA LEU A 150 -6.42 7.26 -5.19
C LEU A 150 -4.98 7.77 -5.00
N PRO A 151 -3.99 6.86 -4.85
CA PRO A 151 -2.60 7.25 -4.76
C PRO A 151 -2.19 8.16 -5.94
N CYS A 152 -1.54 9.28 -5.63
CA CYS A 152 -1.36 10.38 -6.58
C CYS A 152 -0.54 9.98 -7.81
N THR A 153 0.53 9.21 -7.66
CA THR A 153 1.41 8.80 -8.77
C THR A 153 0.74 7.80 -9.72
N PRO A 154 0.13 6.69 -9.26
CA PRO A 154 -0.70 5.85 -10.13
C PRO A 154 -1.81 6.63 -10.84
N LEU A 155 -2.51 7.52 -10.12
CA LEU A 155 -3.56 8.35 -10.71
C LEU A 155 -3.00 9.33 -11.75
N ALA A 156 -1.82 9.90 -11.53
CA ALA A 156 -1.15 10.78 -12.49
C ALA A 156 -0.82 10.05 -13.79
N VAL A 157 -0.33 8.81 -13.72
CA VAL A 157 -0.11 7.97 -14.92
C VAL A 157 -1.43 7.70 -15.65
N VAL A 158 -2.51 7.40 -14.93
CA VAL A 158 -3.84 7.26 -15.55
C VAL A 158 -4.27 8.55 -16.24
N LYS A 159 -4.08 9.72 -15.61
CA LYS A 159 -4.38 11.03 -16.23
C LYS A 159 -3.52 11.33 -17.45
N VAL A 160 -2.27 10.90 -17.47
CA VAL A 160 -1.43 10.94 -18.67
C VAL A 160 -2.06 10.07 -19.76
N LEU A 161 -2.39 8.82 -19.49
CA LEU A 161 -2.99 7.91 -20.47
C LEU A 161 -4.34 8.41 -21.02
N GLU A 162 -5.19 9.01 -20.18
CA GLU A 162 -6.42 9.68 -20.60
C GLU A 162 -6.12 10.86 -21.53
N HIS A 163 -5.15 11.70 -21.20
CA HIS A 163 -4.75 12.83 -22.04
C HIS A 163 -4.25 12.36 -23.41
N LEU A 164 -3.47 11.27 -23.43
CA LEU A 164 -2.93 10.65 -24.64
C LEU A 164 -3.97 9.90 -25.48
N GLN A 165 -5.24 9.85 -25.07
CA GLN A 165 -6.32 9.12 -25.74
C GLN A 165 -6.07 7.61 -25.85
N ILE A 166 -5.29 7.04 -24.92
CA ILE A 166 -5.09 5.59 -24.83
C ILE A 166 -6.33 4.91 -24.23
N TYR A 167 -7.00 5.61 -23.32
CA TYR A 167 -8.32 5.22 -22.83
C TYR A 167 -9.36 5.41 -23.94
N ASN A 168 -10.03 4.33 -24.33
CA ASN A 168 -11.10 4.37 -25.31
C ASN A 168 -12.38 4.91 -24.65
N SER A 169 -12.73 6.17 -24.96
CA SER A 169 -13.90 6.85 -24.40
C SER A 169 -15.25 6.28 -24.87
N VAL A 170 -15.27 5.47 -25.94
CA VAL A 170 -16.46 4.76 -26.42
C VAL A 170 -16.85 3.62 -25.48
N LEU A 171 -15.87 3.04 -24.77
CA LEU A 171 -16.11 1.97 -23.82
C LEU A 171 -16.65 2.51 -22.47
N PRO A 172 -17.46 1.72 -21.75
CA PRO A 172 -17.97 2.10 -20.45
C PRO A 172 -16.84 2.34 -19.44
N TYR A 173 -17.12 3.18 -18.44
CA TYR A 173 -16.18 3.43 -17.35
C TYR A 173 -15.80 2.12 -16.64
N GLY A 174 -14.52 1.99 -16.27
CA GLY A 174 -13.98 0.74 -15.73
C GLY A 174 -13.66 -0.31 -16.78
N ASN A 175 -13.83 -0.04 -18.09
CA ASN A 175 -13.41 -0.96 -19.16
C ASN A 175 -12.71 -0.24 -20.32
N ARG A 176 -12.24 1.00 -20.11
CA ARG A 176 -11.73 1.87 -21.16
C ARG A 176 -10.35 1.46 -21.69
N LEU A 177 -9.63 0.61 -20.98
CA LEU A 177 -8.37 0.03 -21.43
C LEU A 177 -8.53 -1.40 -21.97
N TYR A 178 -9.76 -1.87 -22.17
CA TYR A 178 -9.98 -3.19 -22.74
C TYR A 178 -9.25 -3.37 -24.08
N GLY A 179 -8.54 -4.50 -24.20
CA GLY A 179 -7.74 -4.83 -25.38
C GLY A 179 -6.39 -4.11 -25.45
N LYS A 180 -5.98 -3.35 -24.43
CA LYS A 180 -4.63 -2.79 -24.31
C LYS A 180 -3.73 -3.72 -23.51
N THR A 181 -2.52 -3.93 -24.00
CA THR A 181 -1.45 -4.60 -23.26
C THR A 181 -0.44 -3.57 -22.76
N ILE A 182 -0.19 -3.55 -21.45
CA ILE A 182 0.68 -2.56 -20.79
C ILE A 182 1.77 -3.29 -20.03
N THR A 183 3.03 -2.86 -20.17
CA THR A 183 4.12 -3.28 -19.27
C THR A 183 4.44 -2.19 -18.27
N VAL A 184 4.58 -2.55 -17.00
CA VAL A 184 5.00 -1.66 -15.91
C VAL A 184 6.30 -2.20 -15.30
N PHE A 185 7.41 -1.49 -15.47
CA PHE A 185 8.67 -1.75 -14.77
C PHE A 185 8.68 -0.99 -13.46
N ASN A 186 8.54 -1.75 -12.36
CA ASN A 186 8.39 -1.36 -10.95
C ASN A 186 7.13 -2.07 -10.39
N ARG A 187 7.30 -2.86 -9.34
CA ARG A 187 6.20 -3.49 -8.58
C ARG A 187 6.22 -3.10 -7.10
N SER A 188 6.74 -1.92 -6.77
CA SER A 188 6.73 -1.39 -5.41
C SER A 188 5.31 -1.24 -4.87
N GLU A 189 5.18 -1.42 -3.56
CA GLU A 189 3.92 -1.26 -2.82
C GLU A 189 3.35 0.16 -2.89
N VAL A 190 4.21 1.15 -3.12
CA VAL A 190 3.86 2.57 -3.13
C VAL A 190 3.28 2.99 -4.48
N VAL A 191 3.83 2.49 -5.60
CA VAL A 191 3.44 2.96 -6.94
C VAL A 191 3.21 1.82 -7.93
N GLY A 192 4.18 0.92 -8.09
CA GLY A 192 4.19 -0.08 -9.15
C GLY A 192 2.99 -1.03 -9.11
N ARG A 193 2.80 -1.72 -7.98
CA ARG A 193 1.68 -2.65 -7.77
C ARG A 193 0.31 -1.92 -7.79
N PRO A 194 0.14 -0.76 -7.12
CA PRO A 194 -1.06 0.06 -7.26
C PRO A 194 -1.41 0.42 -8.70
N LEU A 195 -0.42 0.84 -9.50
CA LEU A 195 -0.61 1.21 -10.89
C LEU A 195 -1.04 0.01 -11.74
N ALA A 196 -0.37 -1.13 -11.60
CA ALA A 196 -0.71 -2.34 -12.34
C ALA A 196 -2.16 -2.78 -12.05
N ALA A 197 -2.57 -2.78 -10.78
CA ALA A 197 -3.93 -3.10 -10.38
C ALA A 197 -4.96 -2.13 -10.93
N LEU A 198 -4.69 -0.81 -10.88
CA LEU A 198 -5.59 0.22 -11.38
C LEU A 198 -5.84 0.07 -12.89
N LEU A 199 -4.77 -0.15 -13.66
CA LEU A 199 -4.86 -0.35 -15.11
C LEU A 199 -5.59 -1.66 -15.47
N ALA A 200 -5.33 -2.75 -14.73
CA ALA A 200 -6.02 -4.02 -14.93
C ALA A 200 -7.52 -3.92 -14.58
N ASN A 201 -7.86 -3.21 -13.51
CA ASN A 201 -9.24 -2.92 -13.12
C ASN A 201 -10.00 -2.13 -14.20
N ASP A 202 -9.30 -1.29 -14.97
CA ASP A 202 -9.85 -0.54 -16.12
C ASP A 202 -9.88 -1.35 -17.44
N GLY A 203 -9.49 -2.63 -17.40
CA GLY A 203 -9.64 -3.60 -18.48
C GLY A 203 -8.36 -3.96 -19.24
N ALA A 204 -7.21 -3.38 -18.89
CA ALA A 204 -5.93 -3.74 -19.52
C ALA A 204 -5.45 -5.13 -19.13
N THR A 205 -4.65 -5.74 -20.00
CA THR A 205 -3.73 -6.82 -19.63
C THR A 205 -2.40 -6.19 -19.24
N VAL A 206 -1.95 -6.36 -18.01
CA VAL A 206 -0.78 -5.65 -17.49
C VAL A 206 0.33 -6.62 -17.08
N TYR A 207 1.48 -6.55 -17.73
CA TYR A 207 2.70 -7.20 -17.29
C TYR A 207 3.38 -6.31 -16.25
N SER A 208 3.40 -6.74 -14.99
CA SER A 208 4.13 -6.06 -13.93
C SER A 208 5.50 -6.73 -13.77
N CYS A 209 6.56 -5.98 -14.04
CA CYS A 209 7.94 -6.44 -14.05
C CYS A 209 8.68 -5.95 -12.79
N ASP A 210 9.45 -6.84 -12.18
CA ASP A 210 10.33 -6.54 -11.06
C ASP A 210 11.58 -7.45 -11.08
N LEU A 211 12.45 -7.35 -10.08
CA LEU A 211 13.70 -8.11 -9.95
C LEU A 211 13.48 -9.63 -9.84
N ASP A 212 12.37 -10.04 -9.23
CA ASP A 212 11.96 -11.44 -9.03
C ASP A 212 11.10 -12.01 -10.18
N GLY A 213 10.88 -11.24 -11.25
CA GLY A 213 10.23 -11.70 -12.48
C GLY A 213 8.92 -11.01 -12.81
N VAL A 214 8.17 -11.61 -13.73
CA VAL A 214 6.96 -11.02 -14.33
C VAL A 214 5.69 -11.58 -13.69
N LYS A 215 4.77 -10.69 -13.35
CA LYS A 215 3.40 -11.03 -12.94
C LYS A 215 2.40 -10.44 -13.92
N LEU A 216 1.38 -11.20 -14.28
CA LEU A 216 0.29 -10.79 -15.16
C LEU A 216 -0.93 -10.36 -14.35
N PHE A 217 -1.25 -9.08 -14.44
CA PHE A 217 -2.44 -8.49 -13.85
C PHE A 217 -3.53 -8.40 -14.92
N THR A 218 -4.71 -8.94 -14.62
CA THR A 218 -5.88 -8.86 -15.52
C THR A 218 -7.12 -8.48 -14.74
N ARG A 219 -8.17 -8.07 -15.43
CA ARG A 219 -9.47 -7.84 -14.80
C ARG A 219 -10.02 -9.16 -14.25
N GLY A 220 -10.54 -9.16 -13.03
CA GLY A 220 -11.25 -10.31 -12.47
C GLY A 220 -12.41 -10.75 -13.35
N LYS A 221 -12.53 -12.07 -13.55
CA LYS A 221 -13.58 -12.67 -14.38
C LYS A 221 -14.82 -12.99 -13.55
N GLY A 222 -15.99 -12.57 -14.04
CA GLY A 222 -17.31 -12.89 -13.47
C GLY A 222 -17.89 -11.79 -12.57
N ILE A 223 -19.18 -11.93 -12.24
CA ILE A 223 -19.97 -10.91 -11.49
C ILE A 223 -19.44 -10.71 -10.06
N LYS A 224 -18.84 -11.76 -9.46
CA LYS A 224 -18.33 -11.75 -8.09
C LYS A 224 -16.89 -11.23 -7.96
N LYS A 225 -16.10 -11.23 -9.05
CA LYS A 225 -14.69 -10.82 -9.01
C LYS A 225 -14.56 -9.37 -9.46
N VAL A 226 -14.80 -8.49 -8.51
CA VAL A 226 -14.85 -7.04 -8.74
C VAL A 226 -13.45 -6.40 -8.80
N HIS A 227 -12.39 -7.16 -8.54
CA HIS A 227 -10.99 -6.70 -8.50
C HIS A 227 -10.09 -7.49 -9.46
N HIS A 228 -8.90 -6.97 -9.73
CA HIS A 228 -7.86 -7.56 -10.57
C HIS A 228 -7.41 -8.95 -10.08
N GLU A 229 -7.06 -9.82 -11.01
CA GLU A 229 -6.40 -11.11 -10.76
C GLU A 229 -4.91 -10.98 -11.09
N VAL A 230 -4.07 -11.70 -10.34
CA VAL A 230 -2.62 -11.72 -10.52
C VAL A 230 -2.17 -13.16 -10.73
N HIS A 231 -1.41 -13.39 -11.80
CA HIS A 231 -0.81 -14.67 -12.12
C HIS A 231 0.69 -14.54 -12.29
N ASP A 232 1.45 -15.47 -11.74
CA ASP A 232 2.89 -15.57 -11.98
C ASP A 232 3.16 -16.06 -13.41
N MET A 233 4.08 -15.39 -14.10
CA MET A 233 4.51 -15.75 -15.45
C MET A 233 5.86 -16.47 -15.38
N GLU A 234 5.83 -17.70 -14.87
CA GLU A 234 7.05 -18.51 -14.70
C GLU A 234 7.85 -18.63 -16.00
N GLY A 235 9.16 -18.41 -15.90
CA GLY A 235 10.09 -18.47 -17.02
C GLY A 235 10.07 -17.24 -17.96
N MET A 236 9.12 -16.32 -17.81
CA MET A 236 9.09 -15.08 -18.58
C MET A 236 10.07 -14.05 -18.01
N LYS A 237 10.92 -13.49 -18.88
CA LYS A 237 11.81 -12.38 -18.53
C LYS A 237 11.09 -11.04 -18.74
N ASN A 238 11.54 -10.02 -18.03
CA ASN A 238 10.96 -8.68 -18.14
C ASN A 238 10.95 -8.15 -19.59
N ASP A 239 12.02 -8.42 -20.33
CA ASP A 239 12.18 -8.01 -21.73
C ASP A 239 11.19 -8.70 -22.69
N ASP A 240 10.69 -9.90 -22.36
CA ASP A 240 9.73 -10.65 -23.19
C ASP A 240 8.36 -9.97 -23.28
N CYS A 241 8.09 -9.01 -22.38
CA CYS A 241 6.85 -8.25 -22.31
C CYS A 241 6.82 -7.08 -23.32
N LEU A 242 8.00 -6.56 -23.69
CA LEU A 242 8.15 -5.35 -24.49
C LEU A 242 7.57 -5.47 -25.90
N PRO A 243 7.80 -6.57 -26.67
CA PRO A 243 7.26 -6.69 -28.03
C PRO A 243 5.72 -6.83 -28.07
N LYS A 244 5.11 -7.20 -26.94
CA LYS A 244 3.66 -7.43 -26.82
C LYS A 244 2.89 -6.18 -26.39
N SER A 245 3.59 -5.17 -25.88
CA SER A 245 2.97 -4.06 -25.16
C SER A 245 2.63 -2.89 -26.08
N ASP A 246 1.40 -2.40 -25.99
CA ASP A 246 0.98 -1.14 -26.61
C ASP A 246 1.50 0.07 -25.82
N VAL A 247 1.72 -0.12 -24.51
CA VAL A 247 2.23 0.92 -23.60
C VAL A 247 3.31 0.33 -22.69
N VAL A 248 4.43 1.04 -22.55
CA VAL A 248 5.52 0.70 -21.62
C VAL A 248 5.69 1.83 -20.62
N ILE A 249 5.54 1.52 -19.34
CA ILE A 249 5.62 2.46 -18.24
C ILE A 249 6.79 2.02 -17.35
N SER A 250 7.72 2.93 -17.05
CA SER A 250 8.85 2.64 -16.20
C SER A 250 8.97 3.64 -15.06
N GLY A 251 9.29 3.13 -13.88
CA GLY A 251 9.57 3.94 -12.71
C GLY A 251 10.56 3.30 -11.76
N VAL A 252 11.55 2.60 -12.30
CA VAL A 252 12.58 1.93 -11.50
C VAL A 252 13.53 2.99 -10.91
N PRO A 253 13.75 2.98 -9.59
CA PRO A 253 14.73 3.86 -8.97
C PRO A 253 16.16 3.41 -9.34
N GLY A 254 17.06 4.38 -9.49
CA GLY A 254 18.46 4.13 -9.80
C GLY A 254 18.85 4.36 -11.26
N GLU A 255 20.03 4.91 -11.46
CA GLU A 255 20.54 5.33 -12.78
C GLU A 255 20.91 4.16 -13.69
N ARG A 256 21.20 2.98 -13.12
CA ARG A 256 21.69 1.80 -13.84
C ARG A 256 20.61 1.13 -14.68
N PHE A 257 19.35 1.20 -14.24
CA PHE A 257 18.27 0.57 -14.97
C PHE A 257 17.94 1.34 -16.26
N LYS A 258 17.82 0.60 -17.36
CA LYS A 258 17.36 1.10 -18.65
C LYS A 258 16.43 0.07 -19.28
N VAL A 259 15.31 0.54 -19.80
CA VAL A 259 14.41 -0.30 -20.61
C VAL A 259 15.11 -0.61 -21.93
N ASN A 260 15.15 -1.88 -22.30
CA ASN A 260 15.73 -2.34 -23.55
C ASN A 260 14.88 -1.83 -24.74
N THR A 261 15.35 -0.76 -25.37
CA THR A 261 14.53 -0.01 -26.32
C THR A 261 14.34 -0.75 -27.65
N ASP A 262 15.29 -1.61 -28.04
CA ASP A 262 15.23 -2.37 -29.29
C ASP A 262 14.05 -3.36 -29.33
N LEU A 263 13.63 -3.83 -28.15
CA LEU A 263 12.52 -4.77 -27.98
C LEU A 263 11.15 -4.08 -27.87
N ILE A 264 11.12 -2.75 -27.77
CA ILE A 264 9.86 -2.01 -27.73
C ILE A 264 9.16 -2.16 -29.07
N ARG A 265 7.88 -2.55 -29.02
CA ARG A 265 7.02 -2.62 -30.19
C ARG A 265 6.94 -1.27 -30.91
N ASP A 266 7.07 -1.26 -32.22
CA ASP A 266 6.92 -0.05 -33.04
C ASP A 266 5.53 0.58 -32.81
N GLY A 267 5.51 1.87 -32.53
CA GLY A 267 4.31 2.63 -32.26
C GLY A 267 3.81 2.56 -30.80
N ALA A 268 4.51 1.87 -29.89
CA ALA A 268 4.15 1.85 -28.48
C ALA A 268 4.23 3.25 -27.83
N VAL A 269 3.49 3.44 -26.74
CA VAL A 269 3.58 4.65 -25.90
C VAL A 269 4.52 4.39 -24.73
N CYS A 270 5.50 5.26 -24.51
CA CYS A 270 6.47 5.13 -23.42
C CYS A 270 6.28 6.25 -22.38
N ILE A 271 6.20 5.88 -21.10
CA ILE A 271 6.01 6.82 -19.98
C ILE A 271 7.05 6.54 -18.89
N ASN A 272 7.81 7.57 -18.51
CA ASN A 272 8.72 7.49 -17.37
C ASN A 272 8.15 8.26 -16.17
N PHE A 273 8.01 7.58 -15.03
CA PHE A 273 7.64 8.20 -13.77
C PHE A 273 8.74 8.19 -12.72
N SER A 274 9.90 7.57 -13.01
CA SER A 274 11.09 7.69 -12.16
C SER A 274 11.66 9.10 -12.23
N SER A 275 12.29 9.55 -11.13
CA SER A 275 13.19 10.72 -11.16
C SER A 275 14.41 10.46 -12.06
N GLN A 276 14.75 9.18 -12.26
CA GLN A 276 15.81 8.74 -13.14
C GLN A 276 15.31 8.53 -14.56
N LYS A 277 16.21 8.71 -15.54
CA LYS A 277 15.91 8.43 -16.95
C LYS A 277 15.95 6.93 -17.18
N ASN A 278 14.81 6.25 -17.12
CA ASN A 278 14.75 4.80 -17.40
C ASN A 278 14.76 4.46 -18.90
N PHE A 279 14.50 5.43 -19.79
CA PHE A 279 14.58 5.24 -21.24
C PHE A 279 15.78 5.99 -21.81
N ASP A 280 16.44 5.40 -22.80
CA ASP A 280 17.36 6.12 -23.66
C ASP A 280 16.54 7.08 -24.54
N GLY A 281 16.74 8.39 -24.35
CA GLY A 281 15.92 9.43 -24.97
C GLY A 281 15.98 9.44 -26.50
N PRO A 282 17.16 9.39 -27.12
CA PRO A 282 17.29 9.17 -28.56
C PRO A 282 16.67 7.85 -29.04
N ALA A 283 17.05 6.70 -28.46
CA ALA A 283 16.62 5.40 -28.97
C ALA A 283 15.10 5.22 -28.86
N VAL A 284 14.48 5.66 -27.75
CA VAL A 284 13.03 5.44 -27.54
C VAL A 284 12.19 6.19 -28.57
N LYS A 285 12.72 7.29 -29.12
CA LYS A 285 12.04 8.10 -30.14
C LYS A 285 12.06 7.44 -31.52
N GLU A 286 12.88 6.42 -31.74
CA GLU A 286 12.89 5.68 -33.00
C GLU A 286 11.77 4.62 -33.03
N LYS A 287 11.35 4.15 -31.84
CA LYS A 287 10.36 3.08 -31.67
C LYS A 287 8.98 3.58 -31.25
N ALA A 288 8.92 4.47 -30.27
CA ALA A 288 7.66 4.89 -29.66
C ALA A 288 6.88 5.87 -30.55
N SER A 289 5.55 5.76 -30.58
CA SER A 289 4.70 6.79 -31.20
C SER A 289 4.61 8.05 -30.32
N ILE A 290 4.62 7.86 -29.00
CA ILE A 290 4.55 8.93 -28.00
C ILE A 290 5.53 8.60 -26.88
N TYR A 291 6.29 9.61 -26.45
CA TYR A 291 7.16 9.52 -25.28
C TYR A 291 6.87 10.63 -24.27
N VAL A 292 6.62 10.25 -23.01
CA VAL A 292 6.48 11.15 -21.86
C VAL A 292 7.70 10.96 -20.94
N PRO A 293 8.69 11.87 -20.97
CA PRO A 293 9.95 11.70 -20.26
C PRO A 293 9.87 11.81 -18.72
N SER A 294 8.83 12.47 -18.22
CA SER A 294 8.57 12.63 -16.79
C SER A 294 7.10 12.95 -16.56
N ILE A 295 6.59 12.64 -15.37
CA ILE A 295 5.21 12.96 -14.96
C ILE A 295 5.10 13.87 -13.74
N GLY A 296 6.22 14.29 -13.13
CA GLY A 296 6.21 14.97 -11.82
C GLY A 296 5.25 16.17 -11.71
N LYS A 297 5.15 17.02 -12.74
CA LYS A 297 4.18 18.13 -12.76
C LYS A 297 2.71 17.66 -12.78
N VAL A 298 2.43 16.52 -13.41
CA VAL A 298 1.10 15.88 -13.39
C VAL A 298 0.81 15.31 -12.00
N THR A 299 1.81 14.72 -11.34
CA THR A 299 1.70 14.23 -9.96
C THR A 299 1.33 15.36 -9.00
N ILE A 300 1.98 16.51 -9.08
CA ILE A 300 1.65 17.68 -8.24
C ILE A 300 0.23 18.19 -8.54
N ALA A 301 -0.19 18.25 -9.82
CA ALA A 301 -1.56 18.66 -10.17
C ALA A 301 -2.62 17.68 -9.62
N VAL A 302 -2.35 16.37 -9.65
CA VAL A 302 -3.21 15.35 -9.05
C VAL A 302 -3.23 15.46 -7.53
N LEU A 303 -2.09 15.78 -6.91
CA LEU A 303 -1.98 16.00 -5.47
C LEU A 303 -2.86 17.17 -5.02
N LEU A 304 -2.84 18.30 -5.75
CA LEU A 304 -3.74 19.43 -5.46
C LEU A 304 -5.22 19.07 -5.62
N ARG A 305 -5.54 18.23 -6.62
CA ARG A 305 -6.89 17.68 -6.79
C ARG A 305 -7.29 16.76 -5.63
N ASN A 306 -6.38 15.96 -5.11
CA ASN A 306 -6.61 15.14 -3.92
C ASN A 306 -6.82 16.01 -2.69
N LEU A 307 -6.01 17.07 -2.49
CA LEU A 307 -6.20 18.04 -1.41
C LEU A 307 -7.60 18.64 -1.41
N LEU A 308 -8.08 19.14 -2.56
CA LEU A 308 -9.44 19.68 -2.67
C LEU A 308 -10.51 18.61 -2.39
N ARG A 309 -10.27 17.36 -2.75
CA ARG A 309 -11.17 16.25 -2.41
C ARG A 309 -11.21 16.00 -0.90
N LEU A 310 -10.06 16.03 -0.22
CA LEU A 310 -10.01 15.84 1.22
C LEU A 310 -10.70 16.98 1.96
N VAL A 311 -10.48 18.23 1.52
CA VAL A 311 -11.20 19.41 2.03
C VAL A 311 -12.72 19.26 1.86
N ASP A 312 -13.18 18.85 0.67
CA ASP A 312 -14.61 18.58 0.40
C ASP A 312 -15.16 17.45 1.29
N ASN A 313 -14.38 16.39 1.54
CA ASN A 313 -14.76 15.31 2.44
C ASN A 313 -14.88 15.79 3.89
N GLN A 314 -13.99 16.68 4.36
CA GLN A 314 -14.02 17.24 5.72
C GLN A 314 -15.23 18.16 5.94
N GLY A 315 -15.64 18.92 4.91
CA GLY A 315 -16.84 19.76 4.95
C GLY A 315 -18.15 18.96 5.01
N LYS A 316 -18.09 17.66 4.71
CA LYS A 316 -19.21 16.73 4.83
C LYS A 316 -19.09 16.03 6.17
N ALA A 317 -19.95 16.43 7.12
CA ALA A 317 -19.92 15.91 8.48
C ALA A 317 -19.79 14.37 8.50
N PRO A 318 -18.91 13.79 9.32
CA PRO A 318 -19.10 12.39 9.70
C PRO A 318 -20.45 12.29 10.43
N PRO A 319 -21.25 11.23 10.23
CA PRO A 319 -22.23 10.90 11.25
C PRO A 319 -21.47 10.74 12.57
N HIS A 320 -22.05 11.32 13.63
CA HIS A 320 -21.73 11.26 15.07
C HIS A 320 -20.62 10.27 15.50
N PRO A 321 -19.76 10.61 16.48
CA PRO A 321 -18.56 9.83 16.82
C PRO A 321 -18.89 8.37 17.06
N LEU A 322 -17.94 7.49 16.74
CA LEU A 322 -17.76 6.21 17.41
C LEU A 322 -18.14 6.41 18.88
N HIS A 323 -19.23 5.77 19.28
CA HIS A 323 -19.78 5.64 20.63
C HIS A 323 -19.18 6.55 21.72
N PRO A 324 -19.95 7.44 22.37
CA PRO A 324 -19.46 8.15 23.54
C PRO A 324 -19.33 7.14 24.70
N ASP A 325 -18.15 6.52 24.85
CA ASP A 325 -17.54 6.04 26.09
C ASP A 325 -16.48 4.96 25.79
N ILE A 326 -15.35 5.36 25.21
CA ILE A 326 -14.07 4.75 25.57
C ILE A 326 -13.14 5.89 25.99
N ARG A 327 -13.38 6.41 27.19
CA ARG A 327 -12.27 6.96 27.96
C ARG A 327 -11.33 5.78 28.24
N PRO A 328 -9.99 5.91 28.08
CA PRO A 328 -9.11 4.97 28.75
C PRO A 328 -9.52 4.99 30.23
N PRO A 329 -9.69 3.84 30.90
CA PRO A 329 -10.14 3.83 32.27
C PRO A 329 -9.19 4.70 33.06
N ILE A 330 -9.68 5.85 33.53
CA ILE A 330 -9.06 6.59 34.62
C ILE A 330 -8.99 5.55 35.74
N ARG A 331 -7.79 5.11 36.10
CA ARG A 331 -7.58 4.27 37.27
C ARG A 331 -8.19 5.03 38.45
N GLN A 332 -9.40 4.66 38.83
CA GLN A 332 -9.93 5.05 40.13
C GLN A 332 -8.93 4.53 41.17
N PRO A 333 -8.55 5.33 42.17
CA PRO A 333 -7.75 4.81 43.26
C PRO A 333 -8.51 3.62 43.86
N HIS A 334 -7.87 2.45 43.81
CA HIS A 334 -8.44 1.19 44.26
C HIS A 334 -9.12 1.38 45.62
N ARG A 335 -10.42 1.11 45.70
CA ARG A 335 -11.04 0.80 46.99
C ARG A 335 -10.31 -0.41 47.54
N HIS A 336 -9.69 -0.26 48.70
CA HIS A 336 -9.09 -1.34 49.47
C HIS A 336 -10.13 -2.45 49.66
N ILE A 337 -9.96 -3.55 48.93
CA ILE A 337 -10.57 -4.83 49.28
C ILE A 337 -9.53 -5.50 50.20
N PRO A 338 -9.86 -5.82 51.45
CA PRO A 338 -8.94 -6.53 52.33
C PRO A 338 -8.69 -7.94 51.75
N PRO A 339 -7.46 -8.48 51.88
CA PRO A 339 -7.17 -9.83 51.41
C PRO A 339 -8.07 -10.84 52.14
N PRO A 340 -8.52 -11.91 51.48
CA PRO A 340 -9.25 -12.96 52.16
C PRO A 340 -8.33 -13.62 53.20
N ALA A 341 -8.89 -13.95 54.36
CA ALA A 341 -8.18 -14.61 55.45
C ALA A 341 -7.54 -15.93 54.95
N PRO A 342 -6.34 -16.30 55.45
CA PRO A 342 -5.69 -17.54 55.05
C PRO A 342 -6.62 -18.71 55.44
N ARG A 343 -6.91 -19.58 54.48
CA ARG A 343 -7.46 -20.90 54.79
C ARG A 343 -6.26 -21.81 55.00
N ASP A 344 -6.15 -22.38 56.19
CA ASP A 344 -5.16 -23.40 56.53
C ASP A 344 -5.39 -24.60 55.60
N ASP A 345 -4.62 -24.67 54.51
CA ASP A 345 -4.59 -25.83 53.61
C ASP A 345 -3.31 -26.63 53.91
N PRO A 346 -3.42 -27.77 54.62
CA PRO A 346 -2.26 -28.54 55.06
C PRO A 346 -1.41 -29.11 53.92
N LEU A 347 -1.84 -29.02 52.65
CA LEU A 347 -1.03 -29.42 51.49
C LEU A 347 0.00 -28.36 51.05
N VAL A 348 -0.27 -27.07 51.30
CA VAL A 348 0.66 -25.98 50.92
C VAL A 348 1.85 -25.92 51.87
N ASP A 349 1.58 -26.16 53.17
CA ASP A 349 2.58 -26.23 54.23
C ASP A 349 3.57 -27.41 54.12
N ALA A 350 3.19 -28.47 53.40
CA ALA A 350 4.05 -29.63 53.14
C ALA A 350 5.04 -29.37 51.99
N LEU A 351 4.65 -28.56 51.01
CA LEU A 351 5.50 -28.15 49.88
C LEU A 351 6.61 -27.17 50.29
N GLU A 352 6.34 -26.26 51.24
CA GLU A 352 7.39 -25.35 51.77
C GLU A 352 8.40 -26.04 52.69
N ARG A 353 8.07 -27.22 53.23
CA ARG A 353 8.94 -28.00 54.13
C ARG A 353 9.78 -29.09 53.44
N GLY A 354 9.62 -29.29 52.13
CA GLY A 354 10.49 -30.15 51.34
C GLY A 354 10.47 -31.62 51.76
N GLU A 355 9.33 -32.15 52.23
CA GLU A 355 9.17 -33.58 52.49
C GLU A 355 8.69 -34.30 51.21
N GLN A 356 9.55 -35.13 50.63
CA GLN A 356 9.18 -36.04 49.55
C GLN A 356 8.43 -37.23 50.15
N ASP A 357 7.12 -37.34 49.88
CA ASP A 357 6.40 -38.60 50.05
C ASP A 357 6.06 -39.19 48.68
N GLY A 358 6.56 -40.40 48.44
CA GLY A 358 6.50 -41.15 47.20
C GLY A 358 5.13 -41.76 46.90
N SER A 359 4.07 -40.94 46.91
CA SER A 359 2.70 -41.40 46.59
C SER A 359 1.96 -40.48 45.61
N GLY A 360 2.35 -40.54 44.33
CA GLY A 360 1.45 -40.41 43.16
C GLY A 360 0.49 -39.20 43.03
N LYS A 361 0.63 -38.14 43.84
CA LYS A 361 -0.29 -36.97 43.86
C LYS A 361 0.22 -35.73 43.11
N ASP A 362 1.41 -35.79 42.50
CA ASP A 362 1.96 -34.68 41.70
C ASP A 362 1.25 -34.50 40.34
N ARG A 363 0.53 -35.52 39.84
CA ARG A 363 -0.15 -35.45 38.53
C ARG A 363 -1.34 -34.49 38.51
N GLU A 364 -2.11 -34.40 39.61
CA GLU A 364 -3.34 -33.57 39.66
C GLU A 364 -3.04 -32.07 39.80
N VAL A 365 -1.86 -31.73 40.35
CA VAL A 365 -1.43 -30.34 40.57
C VAL A 365 -0.81 -29.75 39.30
N VAL A 366 -0.03 -30.52 38.55
CA VAL A 366 0.54 -30.10 37.25
C VAL A 366 -0.55 -29.85 36.20
N GLU A 367 -1.62 -30.64 36.23
CA GLU A 367 -2.77 -30.50 35.32
C GLU A 367 -3.50 -29.15 35.52
N ARG A 368 -3.59 -28.64 36.76
CA ARG A 368 -4.22 -27.35 37.07
C ARG A 368 -3.38 -26.12 36.73
N VAL A 369 -2.06 -26.24 36.69
CA VAL A 369 -1.17 -25.10 36.39
C VAL A 369 -1.09 -24.85 34.88
N LEU A 370 -1.09 -25.91 34.06
CA LEU A 370 -1.04 -25.79 32.59
C LEU A 370 -2.32 -25.22 31.96
N LEU A 371 -3.49 -25.45 32.57
CA LEU A 371 -4.79 -24.98 32.06
C LEU A 371 -5.07 -23.47 32.25
N ARG A 372 -4.17 -22.71 32.89
CA ARG A 372 -4.29 -21.24 32.99
C ARG A 372 -3.68 -20.46 31.81
N GLY A 373 -3.08 -21.15 30.83
CA GLY A 373 -2.30 -20.53 29.76
C GLY A 373 -2.94 -20.35 28.38
N PHE A 374 -4.16 -20.84 28.12
CA PHE A 374 -4.79 -20.77 26.80
C PHE A 374 -6.13 -20.00 26.84
N PRO A 375 -6.33 -18.96 26.00
CA PRO A 375 -7.64 -18.34 25.84
C PRO A 375 -8.59 -19.30 25.10
N ALA A 376 -9.84 -19.34 25.57
CA ALA A 376 -10.92 -20.17 25.04
C ALA A 376 -11.15 -19.92 23.54
N VAL A 377 -11.11 -20.99 22.76
CA VAL A 377 -11.60 -21.03 21.38
C VAL A 377 -13.05 -21.51 21.45
N GLU A 378 -14.01 -20.60 21.33
CA GLU A 378 -15.39 -20.96 21.01
C GLU A 378 -15.53 -21.09 19.48
N GLU A 379 -16.24 -22.16 19.08
CA GLU A 379 -16.68 -22.55 17.72
C GLU A 379 -15.63 -23.05 16.70
N VAL A 380 -15.27 -24.34 16.78
CA VAL A 380 -14.95 -25.17 15.58
C VAL A 380 -15.34 -26.65 15.81
N ASP A 381 -15.92 -27.28 14.78
CA ASP A 381 -16.41 -28.65 14.63
C ASP A 381 -15.74 -29.80 15.44
N GLY A 382 -16.60 -30.64 16.03
CA GLY A 382 -16.30 -31.69 17.01
C GLY A 382 -15.51 -32.92 16.55
N ALA A 383 -14.85 -32.92 15.39
CA ALA A 383 -14.03 -34.04 14.92
C ALA A 383 -12.51 -33.78 14.94
N ARG A 384 -12.07 -32.52 15.07
CA ARG A 384 -10.63 -32.16 15.15
C ARG A 384 -10.11 -32.02 16.58
N GLY A 385 -11.01 -31.98 17.57
CA GLY A 385 -10.63 -31.97 18.99
C GLY A 385 -9.93 -33.26 19.39
N GLU A 386 -10.50 -34.43 19.09
CA GLU A 386 -10.03 -35.71 19.64
C GLU A 386 -8.61 -36.11 19.21
N ALA A 387 -8.15 -35.69 18.03
CA ALA A 387 -6.78 -35.98 17.56
C ALA A 387 -5.70 -35.22 18.37
N CYS A 388 -6.00 -34.01 18.87
CA CYS A 388 -5.07 -33.25 19.72
C CYS A 388 -4.97 -33.81 21.15
N TRP A 389 -5.99 -34.52 21.63
CA TRP A 389 -5.99 -35.09 22.99
C TRP A 389 -5.27 -36.44 23.09
N GLY A 390 -5.06 -37.14 21.97
CA GLY A 390 -4.35 -38.43 21.93
C GLY A 390 -2.84 -38.29 22.09
N VAL A 391 -2.23 -37.33 21.39
CA VAL A 391 -0.76 -37.15 21.33
C VAL A 391 -0.18 -36.65 22.66
N GLY A 392 -0.92 -35.79 23.38
CA GLY A 392 -0.47 -35.26 24.68
C GLY A 392 -0.31 -36.33 25.77
N ARG A 393 -1.06 -37.44 25.70
CA ARG A 393 -0.97 -38.51 26.71
C ARG A 393 0.26 -39.42 26.52
N GLU A 394 0.74 -39.59 25.29
CA GLU A 394 1.89 -40.44 25.00
C GLU A 394 3.22 -39.74 25.34
N VAL A 395 3.26 -38.40 25.19
CA VAL A 395 4.42 -37.56 25.50
C VAL A 395 4.64 -37.41 27.01
N LEU A 396 3.58 -37.31 27.81
CA LEU A 396 3.65 -37.27 29.27
C LEU A 396 4.13 -38.59 29.91
N ALA A 397 4.18 -39.69 29.15
CA ALA A 397 4.69 -40.98 29.63
C ALA A 397 6.22 -41.12 29.53
N ARG A 398 6.92 -40.25 28.79
CA ARG A 398 8.37 -40.40 28.50
C ARG A 398 9.30 -39.42 29.22
N GLY A 399 8.77 -38.39 29.89
CA GLY A 399 9.51 -37.65 30.92
C GLY A 399 10.76 -36.88 30.48
N ASP A 400 10.80 -36.32 29.26
CA ASP A 400 11.94 -35.52 28.78
C ASP A 400 11.47 -34.13 28.29
N VAL A 401 11.87 -33.07 29.00
CA VAL A 401 11.38 -31.69 28.80
C VAL A 401 12.32 -30.88 27.88
N GLY A 402 13.39 -31.48 27.35
CA GLY A 402 14.41 -30.77 26.55
C GLY A 402 14.22 -30.79 25.03
N GLY A 403 13.60 -31.82 24.45
CA GLY A 403 13.52 -32.02 22.98
C GLY A 403 12.31 -31.39 22.27
N VAL A 404 11.42 -30.76 23.03
CA VAL A 404 10.03 -30.48 22.62
C VAL A 404 9.87 -29.37 21.57
N MET A 405 10.86 -28.49 21.37
CA MET A 405 10.74 -27.41 20.38
C MET A 405 11.23 -27.77 18.97
N GLU A 406 12.05 -28.80 18.81
CA GLU A 406 12.66 -29.14 17.51
C GLU A 406 11.80 -30.16 16.72
N GLU A 407 11.12 -31.08 17.39
CA GLU A 407 10.20 -32.05 16.76
C GLU A 407 8.86 -31.42 16.34
N ALA A 408 8.31 -30.51 17.17
CA ALA A 408 7.08 -29.77 16.84
C ALA A 408 7.26 -28.83 15.63
N ALA A 409 8.48 -28.34 15.38
CA ALA A 409 8.81 -27.54 14.20
C ALA A 409 9.00 -28.38 12.92
N GLY A 410 9.34 -29.66 13.06
CA GLY A 410 9.50 -30.62 11.96
C GLY A 410 8.17 -31.11 11.38
N GLU A 411 7.21 -31.49 12.23
CA GLU A 411 5.92 -32.02 11.76
C GLU A 411 4.92 -30.94 11.30
N ALA A 412 5.06 -29.69 11.77
CA ALA A 412 4.32 -28.56 11.22
C ALA A 412 4.67 -28.25 9.75
N ARG A 413 5.82 -28.74 9.25
CA ARG A 413 6.18 -28.67 7.82
C ARG A 413 5.57 -29.82 7.00
N GLY A 414 5.32 -30.99 7.59
CA GLY A 414 4.71 -32.13 6.87
C GLY A 414 3.18 -32.00 6.66
N LEU A 415 2.49 -31.25 7.52
CA LEU A 415 1.03 -31.06 7.44
C LEU A 415 0.58 -29.99 6.43
N ARG A 416 1.50 -29.32 5.71
CA ARG A 416 1.16 -28.45 4.56
C ARG A 416 1.07 -29.20 3.23
N ASP A 417 1.65 -30.40 3.12
CA ASP A 417 1.74 -31.14 1.84
C ASP A 417 0.63 -32.19 1.64
N VAL A 418 -0.38 -32.27 2.52
CA VAL A 418 -1.50 -33.23 2.40
C VAL A 418 -2.85 -32.54 2.12
N GLY A 419 -2.86 -31.22 1.94
CA GLY A 419 -4.08 -30.42 1.73
C GLY A 419 -4.47 -30.14 0.27
N GLU A 420 -3.71 -30.61 -0.72
CA GLU A 420 -3.93 -30.31 -2.15
C GLU A 420 -4.59 -31.45 -2.96
N GLU A 421 -4.97 -32.58 -2.37
CA GLU A 421 -5.58 -33.71 -3.13
C GLU A 421 -7.08 -34.00 -2.89
N GLU A 422 -7.75 -33.30 -1.96
CA GLU A 422 -9.21 -33.44 -1.80
C GLU A 422 -9.90 -32.08 -1.71
N LEU A 423 -10.38 -31.58 -2.85
CA LEU A 423 -11.63 -30.82 -3.02
C LEU A 423 -11.78 -30.45 -4.50
N GLY A 424 -12.12 -31.44 -5.33
CA GLY A 424 -12.67 -31.18 -6.65
C GLY A 424 -14.15 -30.82 -6.52
N TYR A 425 -14.52 -29.60 -6.91
CA TYR A 425 -15.77 -29.21 -7.60
C TYR A 425 -15.67 -27.78 -8.14
#